data_AF-A0A3A0B4D8-F1
#
_entry.id   AF-A0A3A0B4D8-F1
#
_cell.length_a   1.000
_cell.length_b   1.000
_cell.length_c   1.000
_cell.angle_alpha   90.00
_cell.angle_beta   90.00
_cell.angle_gamma   90.00
#
_symmetry.space_group_name_H-M   'P 1'
#
loop_
_entity.id
_entity.type
_entity.pdbx_description
1 polymer ?
#
loop_
_entity_poly.entity_id
_entity_poly.type
_entity_poly.pdbx_seq_one_letter_code
_entity_poly.pdbx_strand_id
1 'polypeptide(L)'
;MLKPYLFTFLSLIVITAVVFTFQSCSGSGQYTAASLPGTFEYHLVDQSGERLLEGKVSFKETSDGKYTMEFVIDKTLKDFPGVDGFRSQNPTVTYTPETRKVFIAMTPMTGDYQLYLNLDLVGNSLAGDWSHDTMKGTQSQGRFYGTRIN
;
A
#
# COMPACT_ATOMS: atom_id res chain seq x y z
N MET A 1 39.10 -38.70 -3.06
CA MET A 1 39.34 -37.61 -2.10
C MET A 1 38.50 -36.40 -2.51
N LEU A 2 37.30 -36.26 -1.95
CA LEU A 2 36.41 -35.13 -2.24
C LEU A 2 36.78 -33.95 -1.32
N LYS A 3 36.93 -32.76 -1.90
CA LYS A 3 37.36 -31.54 -1.21
C LYS A 3 36.34 -31.09 -0.15
N PRO A 4 36.78 -30.66 1.06
CA PRO A 4 35.91 -30.32 2.19
C PRO A 4 35.06 -29.05 2.02
N TYR A 5 35.21 -28.31 0.92
CA TYR A 5 34.51 -27.05 0.67
C TYR A 5 33.13 -27.22 0.01
N LEU A 6 32.82 -28.41 -0.53
CA LEU A 6 31.53 -28.65 -1.18
C LEU A 6 30.38 -28.87 -0.18
N PHE A 7 30.71 -29.38 1.02
CA PHE A 7 29.72 -29.64 2.08
C PHE A 7 29.26 -28.36 2.79
N THR A 8 30.10 -27.32 2.83
CA THR A 8 29.77 -26.04 3.48
C THR A 8 28.86 -25.15 2.62
N PHE A 9 28.87 -25.33 1.30
CA PHE A 9 27.99 -24.58 0.39
C PHE A 9 26.56 -25.14 0.36
N LEU A 10 26.39 -26.45 0.51
CA LEU A 10 25.05 -27.05 0.56
C LEU A 10 24.31 -26.72 1.86
N SER A 11 25.00 -26.60 3.00
CA SER A 11 24.37 -26.25 4.28
C SER A 11 23.91 -24.79 4.34
N LEU A 12 24.51 -23.87 3.57
CA LEU A 12 24.08 -22.47 3.52
C LEU A 12 22.79 -22.26 2.69
N ILE A 13 22.56 -23.10 1.67
CA ILE A 13 21.37 -23.06 0.81
C ILE A 13 20.16 -23.67 1.53
N VAL A 14 20.36 -24.68 2.38
CA VAL A 14 19.26 -25.27 3.17
C VAL A 14 18.81 -24.33 4.28
N ILE A 15 19.69 -23.49 4.84
CA ILE A 15 19.29 -22.53 5.89
C ILE A 15 18.58 -21.31 5.32
N THR A 16 18.92 -20.85 4.11
CA THR A 16 18.20 -19.73 3.46
C THR A 16 16.83 -20.13 2.89
N ALA A 17 16.60 -21.42 2.62
CA ALA A 17 15.28 -21.94 2.24
C ALA A 17 14.29 -22.07 3.42
N VAL A 18 14.78 -22.12 4.66
CA VAL A 18 13.95 -22.31 5.88
C VAL A 18 13.52 -20.98 6.52
N VAL A 19 14.11 -19.85 6.12
CA VAL A 19 13.75 -18.53 6.67
C VAL A 19 12.53 -17.90 5.98
N PHE A 20 12.04 -18.47 4.87
CA PHE A 20 10.82 -18.00 4.19
C PHE A 20 9.55 -18.83 4.45
N THR A 21 9.60 -19.86 5.31
CA THR A 21 8.44 -20.75 5.54
C THR A 21 7.58 -20.41 6.76
N PHE A 22 7.88 -19.35 7.52
CA PHE A 22 6.97 -18.86 8.55
C PHE A 22 6.07 -17.75 8.00
N GLN A 23 5.03 -18.13 7.24
CA GLN A 23 3.68 -17.54 7.25
C GLN A 23 2.64 -18.38 6.47
N SER A 24 2.92 -19.66 6.14
CA SER A 24 1.84 -20.60 5.78
C SER A 24 1.22 -21.17 7.06
N CYS A 25 0.48 -20.32 7.80
CA CYS A 25 -0.49 -20.84 8.74
C CYS A 25 -1.66 -21.38 7.93
N SER A 26 -1.75 -22.70 7.88
CA SER A 26 -2.86 -23.47 7.30
C SER A 26 -4.15 -23.17 8.06
N GLY A 27 -4.82 -22.09 7.68
CA GLY A 27 -6.24 -21.89 7.95
C GLY A 27 -6.99 -22.21 6.67
N SER A 28 -7.79 -23.28 6.67
CA SER A 28 -8.86 -23.50 5.71
C SER A 28 -9.99 -22.48 5.93
N GLY A 29 -9.65 -21.19 5.98
CA GLY A 29 -10.60 -20.11 5.90
C GLY A 29 -11.04 -20.03 4.45
N GLN A 30 -12.35 -19.99 4.21
CA GLN A 30 -12.91 -19.56 2.93
C GLN A 30 -12.04 -18.42 2.40
N TYR A 31 -11.58 -18.53 1.14
CA TYR A 31 -11.08 -17.37 0.40
C TYR A 31 -12.23 -16.37 0.35
N THR A 32 -12.38 -15.55 1.39
CA THR A 32 -13.21 -14.37 1.34
C THR A 32 -12.60 -13.55 0.23
N ALA A 33 -13.37 -13.35 -0.84
CA ALA A 33 -12.98 -12.41 -1.88
C ALA A 33 -12.61 -11.12 -1.16
N ALA A 34 -11.36 -10.67 -1.31
CA ALA A 34 -10.91 -9.44 -0.68
C ALA A 34 -11.81 -8.31 -1.20
N SER A 35 -12.65 -7.77 -0.33
CA SER A 35 -13.50 -6.63 -0.63
C SER A 35 -12.73 -5.36 -0.24
N LEU A 36 -12.92 -4.26 -0.97
CA LEU A 36 -12.29 -2.99 -0.61
C LEU A 36 -12.86 -2.38 0.70
N PRO A 37 -14.20 -2.36 0.94
CA PRO A 37 -14.77 -1.65 2.08
C PRO A 37 -14.15 -2.04 3.43
N GLY A 38 -13.97 -1.06 4.31
CA GLY A 38 -13.39 -1.17 5.64
C GLY A 38 -12.15 -0.28 5.84
N THR A 39 -11.55 -0.39 7.02
CA THR A 39 -10.48 0.52 7.46
C THR A 39 -9.12 -0.17 7.39
N PHE A 40 -8.11 0.58 6.95
CA PHE A 40 -6.71 0.16 6.91
C PHE A 40 -5.87 1.16 7.68
N GLU A 41 -5.00 0.66 8.55
CA GLU A 41 -3.89 1.43 9.06
C GLU A 41 -2.79 1.45 8.00
N TYR A 42 -2.26 2.63 7.68
CA TYR A 42 -1.28 2.78 6.62
C TYR A 42 -0.02 3.52 7.05
N HIS A 43 1.04 3.30 6.27
CA HIS A 43 2.21 4.15 6.23
C HIS A 43 2.61 4.43 4.78
N LEU A 44 3.13 5.64 4.57
CA LEU A 44 3.67 6.13 3.32
C LEU A 44 5.20 6.20 3.44
N VAL A 45 5.91 5.75 2.42
CA VAL A 45 7.39 5.84 2.35
C VAL A 45 7.84 6.55 1.08
N ASP A 46 8.98 7.22 1.14
CA ASP A 46 9.63 7.78 -0.05
C ASP A 46 10.39 6.71 -0.86
N GLN A 47 11.02 7.11 -1.97
CA GLN A 47 11.83 6.23 -2.82
C GLN A 47 13.04 5.60 -2.10
N SER A 48 13.52 6.22 -1.01
CA SER A 48 14.61 5.67 -0.20
C SER A 48 14.12 4.67 0.85
N GLY A 49 12.80 4.54 1.02
CA GLY A 49 12.15 3.68 2.02
C GLY A 49 11.94 4.36 3.36
N GLU A 50 12.19 5.67 3.47
CA GLU A 50 11.96 6.41 4.71
C GLU A 50 10.47 6.70 4.89
N ARG A 51 9.96 6.52 6.12
CA ARG A 51 8.55 6.79 6.43
C ARG A 51 8.27 8.29 6.44
N LEU A 52 7.24 8.69 5.71
CA LEU A 52 6.80 10.07 5.59
C LEU A 52 5.58 10.35 6.47
N LEU A 53 4.63 9.40 6.48
CA LEU A 53 3.32 9.61 7.05
C LEU A 53 2.71 8.28 7.50
N GLU A 54 1.93 8.30 8.58
CA GLU A 54 1.13 7.17 9.04
C GLU A 54 -0.26 7.61 9.50
N GLY A 55 -1.23 6.72 9.38
CA GLY A 55 -2.60 7.00 9.78
C GLY A 55 -3.58 5.92 9.36
N LYS A 56 -4.84 6.31 9.13
CA LYS A 56 -5.92 5.39 8.77
C LYS A 56 -6.63 5.84 7.50
N VAL A 57 -7.02 4.87 6.68
CA VAL A 57 -7.88 5.09 5.51
C VAL A 57 -9.08 4.17 5.59
N SER A 58 -10.27 4.73 5.48
CA SER A 58 -11.52 3.97 5.51
C SER A 58 -12.20 4.05 4.16
N PHE A 59 -12.56 2.91 3.58
CA PHE A 59 -13.31 2.81 2.33
C PHE A 59 -14.75 2.40 2.61
N LYS A 60 -15.70 3.05 1.95
CA LYS A 60 -17.13 2.70 2.02
C LYS A 60 -17.68 2.57 0.60
N GLU A 61 -18.50 1.56 0.38
CA GLU A 61 -19.29 1.43 -0.84
C GLU A 61 -20.61 2.19 -0.66
N THR A 62 -20.98 3.00 -1.63
CA THR A 62 -22.25 3.73 -1.67
C THR A 62 -23.35 2.86 -2.27
N SER A 63 -24.60 3.26 -2.07
CA SER A 63 -25.77 2.50 -2.59
C SER A 63 -25.81 2.38 -4.11
N ASP A 64 -25.12 3.26 -4.84
CA ASP A 64 -24.99 3.23 -6.31
C ASP A 64 -23.74 2.46 -6.79
N GLY A 65 -23.06 1.71 -5.89
CA GLY A 65 -21.90 0.87 -6.22
C GLY A 65 -20.60 1.65 -6.43
N LYS A 66 -20.55 2.93 -6.05
CA LYS A 66 -19.31 3.73 -6.04
C LYS A 66 -18.58 3.56 -4.71
N TYR A 67 -17.35 4.04 -4.67
CA TYR A 67 -16.52 4.00 -3.47
C TYR A 67 -16.20 5.41 -3.00
N THR A 68 -16.29 5.61 -1.69
CA THR A 68 -15.80 6.81 -1.00
C THR A 68 -14.68 6.42 -0.05
N MET A 69 -13.81 7.39 0.27
CA MET A 69 -12.79 7.20 1.27
C MET A 69 -12.75 8.34 2.27
N GLU A 70 -12.29 8.02 3.47
CA GLU A 70 -11.91 8.98 4.50
C GLU A 70 -10.45 8.72 4.87
N PHE A 71 -9.60 9.73 4.73
CA PHE A 71 -8.18 9.64 5.00
C PHE A 71 -7.84 10.46 6.24
N VAL A 72 -7.26 9.81 7.24
CA VAL A 72 -6.84 10.41 8.50
C VAL A 72 -5.32 10.29 8.61
N ILE A 73 -4.68 11.42 8.86
CA ILE A 73 -3.25 11.50 9.14
C ILE A 73 -3.10 11.49 10.65
N ASP A 74 -2.60 10.39 11.22
CA ASP A 74 -2.33 10.31 12.66
C ASP A 74 -0.99 10.97 12.98
N LYS A 75 0.01 10.82 12.10
CA LYS A 75 1.33 11.41 12.29
C LYS A 75 2.04 11.72 10.97
N THR A 76 2.60 12.92 10.89
CA THR A 76 3.58 13.30 9.87
C THR A 76 4.98 13.11 10.45
N LEU A 77 5.80 12.28 9.82
CA LEU A 77 7.15 11.94 10.27
C LEU A 77 8.22 12.80 9.59
N LYS A 78 7.97 13.18 8.34
CA LYS A 78 8.86 14.01 7.54
C LYS A 78 8.04 14.85 6.57
N ASP A 79 8.49 16.06 6.29
CA ASP A 79 7.87 16.92 5.30
C ASP A 79 8.17 16.42 3.89
N PHE A 80 7.16 16.43 3.02
CA PHE A 80 7.30 16.03 1.63
C PHE A 80 6.31 16.78 0.74
N PRO A 81 6.64 16.98 -0.55
CA PRO A 81 5.70 17.49 -1.54
C PRO A 81 4.52 16.53 -1.67
N GLY A 82 3.30 17.01 -1.50
CA GLY A 82 2.10 16.19 -1.67
C GLY A 82 1.34 15.87 -0.38
N VAL A 83 1.88 16.20 0.79
CA VAL A 83 1.22 15.93 2.08
C VAL A 83 -0.20 16.52 2.16
N ASP A 84 -0.42 17.71 1.58
CA ASP A 84 -1.74 18.35 1.55
C ASP A 84 -2.73 17.66 0.61
N GLY A 85 -2.26 16.87 -0.36
CA GLY A 85 -3.10 16.00 -1.17
C GLY A 85 -3.87 14.99 -0.32
N PHE A 86 -3.26 14.46 0.73
CA PHE A 86 -3.91 13.54 1.68
C PHE A 86 -4.96 14.22 2.57
N ARG A 87 -5.08 15.55 2.50
CA ARG A 87 -6.13 16.35 3.14
C ARG A 87 -7.21 16.78 2.14
N SER A 88 -7.27 16.14 0.96
CA SER A 88 -8.29 16.42 -0.05
C SER A 88 -9.70 16.24 0.50
N GLN A 89 -10.60 17.17 0.18
CA GLN A 89 -12.01 17.07 0.57
C GLN A 89 -12.81 16.11 -0.31
N ASN A 90 -12.37 15.90 -1.57
CA ASN A 90 -13.12 15.14 -2.57
C ASN A 90 -12.22 14.15 -3.32
N PRO A 91 -11.67 13.13 -2.65
CA PRO A 91 -10.91 12.08 -3.32
C PRO A 91 -11.79 11.29 -4.28
N THR A 92 -11.28 10.99 -5.46
CA THR A 92 -11.89 10.03 -6.38
C THR A 92 -11.32 8.64 -6.10
N VAL A 93 -12.19 7.65 -5.90
CA VAL A 93 -11.80 6.25 -5.68
C VAL A 93 -12.40 5.38 -6.77
N THR A 94 -11.55 4.63 -7.46
CA THR A 94 -11.95 3.61 -8.43
C THR A 94 -11.43 2.26 -7.95
N TYR A 95 -12.32 1.30 -7.77
CA TYR A 95 -11.98 -0.09 -7.45
C TYR A 95 -12.41 -0.99 -8.60
N THR A 96 -11.50 -1.84 -9.06
CA THR A 96 -11.79 -2.86 -10.09
C THR A 96 -11.69 -4.24 -9.45
N PRO A 97 -12.81 -4.84 -9.01
CA PRO A 97 -12.82 -6.10 -8.25
C PRO A 97 -12.11 -7.26 -8.95
N GLU A 98 -12.19 -7.33 -10.29
CA GLU A 98 -11.64 -8.42 -11.10
C GLU A 98 -10.10 -8.43 -11.05
N THR A 99 -9.49 -7.25 -11.01
CA THR A 99 -8.03 -7.08 -10.97
C THR A 99 -7.51 -6.70 -9.59
N ARG A 100 -8.43 -6.45 -8.64
CA ARG A 100 -8.15 -5.99 -7.27
C ARG A 100 -7.33 -4.70 -7.23
N LYS A 101 -7.46 -3.87 -8.26
CA LYS A 101 -6.78 -2.59 -8.39
C LYS A 101 -7.62 -1.49 -7.76
N VAL A 102 -6.98 -0.66 -6.94
CA VAL A 102 -7.56 0.54 -6.35
C VAL A 102 -6.78 1.74 -6.88
N PHE A 103 -7.46 2.63 -7.57
CA PHE A 103 -6.92 3.91 -8.00
C PHE A 103 -7.55 5.02 -7.19
N ILE A 104 -6.71 5.91 -6.66
CA ILE A 104 -7.15 7.05 -5.86
C ILE A 104 -6.52 8.30 -6.43
N ALA A 105 -7.33 9.30 -6.74
CA ALA A 105 -6.88 10.62 -7.12
C ALA A 105 -7.33 11.64 -6.06
N MET A 106 -6.39 12.42 -5.56
CA MET A 106 -6.59 13.40 -4.50
C MET A 106 -6.11 14.78 -4.95
N THR A 107 -6.98 15.78 -4.89
CA THR A 107 -6.64 17.17 -5.17
C THR A 107 -6.48 17.92 -3.85
N PRO A 108 -5.31 18.52 -3.56
CA PRO A 108 -5.11 19.33 -2.37
C PRO A 108 -6.09 20.51 -2.33
N MET A 109 -6.45 20.97 -1.14
CA MET A 109 -7.22 22.21 -1.00
C MET A 109 -6.41 23.45 -1.41
N THR A 110 -5.09 23.38 -1.21
CA THR A 110 -4.15 24.48 -1.44
C THR A 110 -3.01 23.97 -2.31
N GLY A 111 -3.23 23.90 -3.63
CA GLY A 111 -2.17 23.52 -4.57
C GLY A 111 -2.70 23.14 -5.96
N ASP A 112 -1.87 23.38 -6.97
CA ASP A 112 -2.14 23.06 -8.38
C ASP A 112 -1.46 21.74 -8.79
N TYR A 113 -1.60 20.71 -7.95
CA TYR A 113 -1.08 19.38 -8.26
C TYR A 113 -2.11 18.31 -7.89
N GLN A 114 -2.00 17.14 -8.51
CA GLN A 114 -2.79 15.97 -8.13
C GLN A 114 -1.89 14.95 -7.45
N LEU A 115 -2.39 14.31 -6.40
CA LEU A 115 -1.77 13.13 -5.80
C LEU A 115 -2.52 11.88 -6.25
N TYR A 116 -1.78 10.84 -6.59
CA TYR A 116 -2.32 9.57 -7.04
C TYR A 116 -1.79 8.42 -6.19
N LEU A 117 -2.68 7.47 -5.88
CA LEU A 117 -2.32 6.15 -5.35
C LEU A 117 -2.77 5.08 -6.35
N ASN A 118 -1.84 4.20 -6.71
CA ASN A 118 -2.10 3.03 -7.54
C ASN A 118 -1.82 1.79 -6.71
N LEU A 119 -2.87 1.14 -6.21
CA LEU A 119 -2.77 0.13 -5.16
C LEU A 119 -3.35 -1.22 -5.61
N ASP A 120 -2.81 -2.28 -5.00
CA ASP A 120 -3.27 -3.65 -5.09
C ASP A 120 -3.85 -4.09 -3.77
N LEU A 121 -5.07 -4.64 -3.81
CA LEU A 121 -5.72 -5.28 -2.67
C LEU A 121 -5.44 -6.79 -2.69
N VAL A 122 -4.71 -7.27 -1.70
CA VAL A 122 -4.38 -8.69 -1.53
C VAL A 122 -4.72 -9.13 -0.11
N GLY A 123 -5.84 -9.85 0.04
CA GLY A 123 -6.34 -10.25 1.35
C GLY A 123 -6.64 -9.04 2.22
N ASN A 124 -5.91 -8.90 3.33
CA ASN A 124 -6.03 -7.79 4.27
C ASN A 124 -5.02 -6.66 4.01
N SER A 125 -4.26 -6.72 2.92
CA SER A 125 -3.22 -5.73 2.62
C SER A 125 -3.59 -4.90 1.40
N LEU A 126 -3.32 -3.61 1.49
CA LEU A 126 -3.44 -2.65 0.41
C LEU A 126 -2.06 -2.04 0.17
N ALA A 127 -1.44 -2.28 -0.99
CA ALA A 127 -0.07 -1.80 -1.22
C ALA A 127 0.13 -1.34 -2.66
N GLY A 128 1.02 -0.38 -2.86
CA GLY A 128 1.31 0.12 -4.20
C GLY A 128 2.15 1.38 -4.17
N ASP A 129 2.02 2.18 -5.22
CA ASP A 129 2.83 3.38 -5.41
C ASP A 129 2.02 4.64 -5.20
N TRP A 130 2.69 5.67 -4.69
CA TRP A 130 2.16 7.03 -4.67
C TRP A 130 2.99 7.95 -5.54
N SER A 131 2.31 8.89 -6.16
CA SER A 131 2.91 9.89 -7.05
C SER A 131 2.17 11.20 -6.93
N HIS A 132 2.81 12.29 -7.31
CA HIS A 132 2.11 13.55 -7.51
C HIS A 132 2.56 14.22 -8.81
N ASP A 133 1.68 15.05 -9.35
CA ASP A 133 2.00 15.85 -10.53
C ASP A 133 2.87 17.05 -10.16
N THR A 134 3.72 17.40 -11.12
CA THR A 134 4.49 18.62 -11.14
C THR A 134 4.33 19.27 -12.51
N MET A 135 4.75 20.53 -12.66
CA MET A 135 4.84 21.17 -13.98
C MET A 135 5.74 20.41 -14.97
N LYS A 136 6.56 19.46 -14.50
CA LYS A 136 7.44 18.60 -15.31
C LYS A 136 6.86 17.20 -15.56
N GLY A 137 5.61 16.95 -15.16
CA GLY A 137 4.93 15.66 -15.25
C GLY A 137 4.78 14.94 -13.90
N THR A 138 4.16 13.75 -13.94
CA THR A 138 3.95 12.90 -12.77
C THR A 138 5.27 12.30 -12.29
N GLN A 139 5.56 12.46 -11.00
CA GLN A 139 6.73 11.87 -10.37
C GLN A 139 6.26 10.80 -9.38
N SER A 140 6.65 9.54 -9.59
CA SER A 140 6.52 8.51 -8.56
C SER A 140 7.44 8.84 -7.41
N GLN A 141 6.92 8.91 -6.19
CA GLN A 141 7.67 9.39 -5.03
C GLN A 141 7.91 8.32 -3.98
N GLY A 142 7.29 7.15 -4.10
CA GLY A 142 7.53 6.02 -3.21
C GLY A 142 6.34 5.09 -3.10
N ARG A 143 6.18 4.45 -1.93
CA ARG A 143 5.21 3.36 -1.72
C ARG A 143 4.21 3.64 -0.62
N PHE A 144 3.02 3.08 -0.79
CA PHE A 144 1.95 3.04 0.18
C PHE A 144 1.77 1.61 0.69
N TYR A 145 1.60 1.46 2.00
CA TYR A 145 1.33 0.18 2.63
C TYR A 145 0.21 0.33 3.65
N GLY A 146 -0.86 -0.43 3.48
CA GLY A 146 -2.02 -0.46 4.34
C GLY A 146 -2.31 -1.89 4.81
N THR A 147 -2.66 -2.04 6.08
CA THR A 147 -3.12 -3.30 6.68
C THR A 147 -4.51 -3.09 7.24
N ARG A 148 -5.45 -3.93 6.83
CA ARG A 148 -6.84 -3.89 7.28
C ARG A 148 -6.89 -4.09 8.79
N ILE A 149 -7.64 -3.23 9.46
CA ILE A 149 -7.95 -3.31 10.88
C ILE A 149 -9.43 -3.63 11.07
N ASN A 150 -9.75 -4.40 12.10
CA ASN A 150 -11.10 -4.86 12.42
C ASN A 150 -11.92 -3.78 13.12
#